data_AF-A0A2N0MF07-F1
#
_entry.id   AF-A0A2N0MF07-F1
#
_cell.length_a   1.000
_cell.length_b   1.000
_cell.length_c   1.000
_cell.angle_alpha   90.00
_cell.angle_beta   90.00
_cell.angle_gamma   90.00
#
_symmetry.space_group_name_H-M   'P 1'
#
loop_
_entity.id
_entity.type
_entity.pdbx_description
1 polymer ?
#
loop_
_entity_poly.entity_id
_entity_poly.type
_entity_poly.pdbx_seq_one_letter_code
_entity_poly.pdbx_strand_id
1 'polypeptide(L)'
;MSLYFLLGTLTNEGQKMVHGNPNLIVEATGSISIPGAEILGRYAVLGHYDFFMMIEADGNEAVARLSLEVGVRTGMHIETLPAIAMGFLTDPLNHSPGGQSTSIQQDTPSSQSSPSSPSSSNP
;
A
#
# COMPACT_ATOMS: atom_id res chain seq x y z
N MET A 1 -7.19 6.05 1.34
CA MET A 1 -6.70 6.86 0.21
C MET A 1 -6.94 6.08 -1.08
N SER A 2 -6.46 6.54 -2.24
CA SER A 2 -6.65 5.87 -3.53
C SER A 2 -5.38 5.11 -3.96
N LEU A 3 -5.54 4.00 -4.66
CA LEU A 3 -4.44 3.18 -5.17
C LEU A 3 -4.11 3.59 -6.62
N TYR A 4 -2.83 3.73 -6.91
CA TYR A 4 -2.32 3.99 -8.25
C TYR A 4 -1.15 3.07 -8.57
N PHE A 5 -0.98 2.78 -9.85
CA PHE A 5 0.17 2.06 -10.36
C PHE A 5 0.97 2.96 -11.29
N LEU A 6 2.27 3.06 -11.05
CA LEU A 6 3.23 3.69 -11.93
C LEU A 6 3.97 2.60 -12.68
N LEU A 7 3.79 2.58 -14.00
CA LEU A 7 4.47 1.72 -14.93
C LEU A 7 5.58 2.52 -15.61
N GLY A 8 6.79 1.99 -15.59
CA GLY A 8 7.96 2.75 -15.96
C GLY A 8 8.85 2.04 -16.96
N THR A 9 9.22 2.74 -18.03
CA THR A 9 10.15 2.26 -19.05
C THR A 9 11.33 3.23 -19.14
N LEU A 10 12.55 2.71 -19.09
CA LEU A 10 13.76 3.53 -19.21
C LEU A 10 13.85 4.13 -20.60
N THR A 11 14.10 5.43 -20.65
CA THR A 11 14.54 6.08 -21.89
C THR A 11 16.00 5.71 -22.20
N ASN A 12 16.48 6.06 -23.39
CA ASN A 12 17.88 5.88 -23.75
C ASN A 12 18.85 6.57 -22.77
N GLU A 13 18.44 7.70 -22.18
CA GLU A 13 19.21 8.40 -21.15
C GLU A 13 19.12 7.63 -19.82
N GLY A 14 17.92 7.25 -19.40
CA GLY A 14 17.70 6.45 -18.19
C GLY A 14 18.52 5.15 -18.19
N GLN A 15 18.61 4.46 -19.33
CA GLN A 15 19.45 3.26 -19.47
C GLN A 15 20.93 3.54 -19.20
N LYS A 16 21.47 4.66 -19.69
CA LYS A 16 22.86 5.06 -19.42
C LYS A 16 23.05 5.42 -17.95
N MET A 17 22.08 6.09 -17.34
CA MET A 17 22.11 6.45 -15.92
C MET A 17 22.14 5.19 -15.04
N VAL A 18 21.24 4.23 -15.30
CA VAL A 18 21.19 2.95 -14.56
C VAL A 18 22.44 2.11 -14.82
N HIS A 19 22.98 2.09 -16.03
CA HIS A 19 24.25 1.44 -16.31
C HIS A 19 25.42 2.06 -15.50
N GLY A 20 25.42 3.38 -15.32
CA GLY A 20 26.41 4.09 -14.50
C GLY A 20 26.20 3.95 -12.99
N ASN A 21 24.96 3.83 -12.54
CA ASN A 21 24.58 3.57 -11.15
C ASN A 21 23.45 2.52 -11.09
N PRO A 22 23.78 1.23 -10.87
CA PRO A 22 22.77 0.17 -10.78
C PRO A 22 21.76 0.35 -9.65
N ASN A 23 22.09 1.11 -8.61
CA ASN A 23 21.19 1.37 -7.47
C ASN A 23 20.29 2.61 -7.67
N LEU A 24 20.46 3.33 -8.78
CA LEU A 24 19.81 4.61 -9.05
C LEU A 24 18.31 4.59 -8.77
N ILE A 25 17.59 3.57 -9.24
CA ILE A 25 16.13 3.52 -9.11
C ILE A 25 15.70 3.45 -7.65
N VAL A 26 16.38 2.63 -6.84
CA VAL A 26 16.07 2.46 -5.42
C VAL A 26 16.43 3.72 -4.65
N GLU A 27 17.61 4.29 -4.90
CA GLU A 27 18.09 5.52 -4.25
C GLU A 27 17.19 6.71 -4.59
N ALA A 28 16.93 6.93 -5.88
CA ALA A 28 16.09 8.02 -6.36
C ALA A 28 14.69 7.92 -5.79
N THR A 29 14.01 6.78 -5.96
CA THR A 29 12.62 6.63 -5.50
C THR A 29 12.48 6.58 -3.98
N GLY A 30 13.49 6.09 -3.26
CA GLY A 30 13.51 6.11 -1.79
C GLY A 30 13.73 7.49 -1.19
N SER A 31 14.32 8.42 -1.95
CA SER A 31 14.54 9.81 -1.54
C SER A 31 13.39 10.78 -1.86
N ILE A 32 12.39 10.32 -2.62
CA ILE A 32 11.26 11.17 -3.00
C ILE A 32 10.26 11.22 -1.86
N SER A 33 9.86 12.43 -1.48
CA SER A 33 8.81 12.68 -0.50
C SER A 33 7.83 13.69 -1.08
N ILE A 34 6.60 13.24 -1.35
CA ILE A 34 5.52 14.07 -1.86
C ILE A 34 4.37 14.04 -0.85
N PRO A 35 3.89 15.19 -0.35
CA PRO A 35 2.74 15.21 0.54
C PRO A 35 1.52 14.54 -0.08
N GLY A 36 0.94 13.59 0.65
CA GLY A 36 -0.25 12.83 0.24
C GLY A 36 0.02 11.74 -0.81
N ALA A 37 1.26 11.30 -1.00
CA ALA A 37 1.58 10.15 -1.85
C ALA A 37 2.75 9.34 -1.29
N GLU A 38 2.60 8.02 -1.26
CA GLU A 38 3.60 7.08 -0.74
C GLU A 38 3.79 5.89 -1.68
N ILE A 39 5.05 5.50 -1.92
CA ILE A 39 5.40 4.30 -2.68
C ILE A 39 5.34 3.10 -1.72
N LEU A 40 4.28 2.30 -1.84
CA LEU A 40 4.07 1.08 -1.05
C LEU A 40 5.00 -0.06 -1.48
N GLY A 41 5.37 -0.10 -2.76
CA GLY A 41 6.24 -1.15 -3.30
C GLY A 41 6.76 -0.80 -4.69
N ARG A 42 7.91 -1.37 -5.03
CA ARG A 42 8.60 -1.16 -6.30
C ARG A 42 9.24 -2.47 -6.77
N TYR A 43 9.11 -2.78 -8.05
CA TYR A 43 9.50 -4.06 -8.62
C TYR A 43 10.11 -3.83 -10.01
N ALA A 44 11.22 -4.51 -10.30
CA ALA A 44 11.65 -4.69 -11.67
C ALA A 44 10.80 -5.79 -12.31
N VAL A 45 10.36 -5.59 -13.54
CA VAL A 45 9.49 -6.52 -14.27
C VAL A 45 10.11 -6.85 -15.64
N LEU A 46 9.83 -8.04 -16.15
CA LEU A 46 10.35 -8.51 -17.43
C LEU A 46 9.22 -8.53 -18.47
N GLY A 47 8.87 -7.34 -18.98
CA GLY A 47 7.74 -7.18 -19.90
C GLY A 47 7.85 -5.91 -20.74
N HIS A 48 6.71 -5.31 -21.08
CA HIS A 48 6.67 -4.06 -21.84
C HIS A 48 7.25 -2.87 -21.06
N TYR A 49 7.11 -2.92 -19.74
CA TYR A 49 7.70 -1.97 -18.81
C TYR A 49 8.90 -2.63 -18.13
N ASP A 50 9.82 -1.80 -17.65
CA ASP A 50 10.99 -2.24 -16.87
C ASP A 50 10.67 -2.27 -15.38
N PHE A 51 9.78 -1.38 -14.92
CA PHE A 51 9.45 -1.22 -13.51
C PHE A 51 7.95 -1.05 -13.27
N PHE A 52 7.50 -1.56 -12.13
CA PHE A 52 6.16 -1.40 -11.58
C PHE A 52 6.27 -0.84 -10.15
N MET A 53 5.50 0.21 -9.86
CA MET A 53 5.43 0.81 -8.53
C MET A 53 3.98 0.94 -8.09
N MET A 54 3.71 0.52 -6.86
CA MET A 54 2.41 0.62 -6.23
C MET A 54 2.38 1.82 -5.30
N ILE A 55 1.43 2.73 -5.51
CA ILE A 55 1.36 4.01 -4.83
C ILE A 55 0.02 4.14 -4.11
N GLU A 56 0.05 4.58 -2.86
CA GLU A 56 -1.13 5.11 -2.19
C GLU A 56 -1.07 6.65 -2.22
N ALA A 57 -2.17 7.31 -2.61
CA ALA A 57 -2.21 8.77 -2.65
C ALA A 57 -3.60 9.34 -2.36
N ASP A 58 -3.62 10.57 -1.83
CA ASP A 58 -4.85 11.32 -1.48
C ASP A 58 -5.69 11.68 -2.71
N GLY A 59 -5.07 11.77 -3.89
CA GLY A 59 -5.73 12.12 -5.14
C GLY A 59 -4.79 12.20 -6.34
N ASN A 60 -5.38 12.53 -7.49
CA ASN A 60 -4.68 12.60 -8.78
C ASN A 60 -3.53 13.62 -8.75
N GLU A 61 -3.70 14.75 -8.06
CA GLU A 61 -2.69 15.79 -7.97
C GLU A 61 -1.43 15.33 -7.22
N ALA A 62 -1.60 14.53 -6.17
CA ALA A 62 -0.48 14.02 -5.38
C ALA A 62 0.33 12.97 -6.17
N VAL A 63 -0.35 12.02 -6.81
CA VAL A 63 0.33 11.01 -7.64
C VAL A 63 0.95 11.60 -8.90
N ALA A 64 0.34 12.64 -9.50
CA ALA A 64 0.91 13.31 -10.67
C ALA A 64 2.27 13.97 -10.34
N ARG A 65 2.37 14.63 -9.17
CA ARG A 65 3.65 15.19 -8.69
C ARG A 65 4.69 14.10 -8.44
N LEU A 66 4.28 13.01 -7.79
CA LEU A 66 5.16 11.86 -7.56
C LEU A 66 5.66 11.25 -8.87
N SER A 67 4.77 11.00 -9.82
CA SER A 67 5.08 10.46 -11.14
C SER A 67 6.09 11.33 -11.89
N LEU A 68 5.91 12.64 -11.85
CA LEU A 68 6.84 13.58 -12.48
C LEU A 68 8.23 13.49 -11.83
N GLU A 69 8.29 13.53 -10.50
CA GLU A 69 9.56 13.48 -9.77
C GLU A 69 10.31 12.16 -10.01
N VAL A 70 9.57 11.04 -10.03
CA VAL A 70 10.14 9.73 -10.38
C VAL A 70 10.75 9.79 -11.78
N GLY A 71 9.98 10.20 -12.80
CA GLY A 71 10.45 10.22 -14.18
C GLY A 71 11.70 11.11 -14.37
N VAL A 72 11.73 12.29 -13.74
CA VAL A 72 12.87 13.22 -13.82
C VAL A 72 14.13 12.62 -13.18
N ARG A 73 14.01 12.00 -12.00
CA ARG A 73 15.18 11.47 -11.28
C ARG A 73 15.72 10.17 -11.85
N THR A 74 14.87 9.37 -12.50
CA THR A 74 15.24 8.05 -13.00
C THR A 74 15.43 7.99 -14.52
N GLY A 75 15.05 9.04 -15.25
CA GLY A 75 15.07 9.05 -16.72
C GLY A 75 14.08 8.07 -17.33
N MET A 76 12.96 7.81 -16.66
CA MET A 76 11.91 6.89 -17.09
C MET A 76 10.73 7.64 -17.71
N HIS A 77 10.16 7.07 -18.77
CA HIS A 77 8.79 7.38 -19.16
C HIS A 77 7.84 6.67 -18.19
N ILE A 78 6.94 7.44 -17.56
CA ILE A 78 6.00 6.93 -16.56
C ILE A 78 4.57 6.99 -17.09
N GLU A 79 3.88 5.87 -17.03
CA GLU A 79 2.44 5.75 -17.21
C GLU A 79 1.79 5.56 -15.83
N THR A 80 0.82 6.40 -15.50
CA THR A 80 0.12 6.36 -14.20
C THR A 80 -1.31 5.85 -14.39
N LEU A 81 -1.66 4.78 -13.67
CA LEU A 81 -2.96 4.12 -13.73
C LEU A 81 -3.65 4.19 -12.37
N PRO A 82 -4.84 4.82 -12.26
CA PRO A 82 -5.72 4.63 -11.11
C PRO A 82 -6.15 3.15 -11.02
N ALA A 83 -6.10 2.59 -9.82
CA ALA A 83 -6.38 1.19 -9.59
C ALA A 83 -7.53 1.01 -8.59
N ILE A 84 -8.44 0.10 -8.92
CA ILE A 84 -9.53 -0.33 -8.04
C ILE A 84 -9.22 -1.77 -7.64
N ALA A 85 -9.05 -2.02 -6.34
CA ALA A 85 -8.84 -3.39 -5.85
C ALA A 85 -10.07 -4.25 -6.16
N MET A 86 -9.84 -5.49 -6.62
CA MET A 86 -10.91 -6.41 -7.04
C MET A 86 -12.00 -6.61 -5.99
N GLY A 87 -11.64 -6.56 -4.69
CA GLY A 87 -12.61 -6.69 -3.61
C GLY A 87 -13.71 -5.62 -3.62
N PHE A 88 -13.44 -4.42 -4.14
CA PHE A 88 -14.44 -3.37 -4.29
C PHE A 88 -15.41 -3.62 -5.45
N LEU A 89 -15.05 -4.46 -6.44
CA LEU A 89 -15.93 -4.80 -7.55
C LEU A 89 -16.95 -5.89 -7.19
N THR A 90 -16.60 -6.76 -6.24
CA THR A 90 -17.38 -7.96 -5.91
C THR A 90 -18.33 -7.80 -4.73
N ASP A 91 -18.26 -6.67 -3.99
CA ASP A 91 -19.10 -6.42 -2.82
C ASP A 91 -19.87 -5.09 -2.94
N PRO A 92 -21.14 -5.11 -3.38
CA PRO A 92 -21.98 -3.92 -3.47
C PRO A 92 -22.31 -3.26 -2.12
N LEU A 93 -22.02 -3.92 -0.99
CA LEU A 93 -22.46 -3.49 0.34
C LEU A 93 -21.35 -2.94 1.23
N ASN A 94 -20.10 -2.97 0.81
CA ASN A 94 -18.97 -2.55 1.65
C ASN A 94 -18.34 -1.22 1.18
N HIS A 95 -19.18 -0.18 1.09
CA HIS A 95 -18.71 1.21 1.02
C HIS A 95 -18.63 1.80 2.42
N SER A 96 -17.55 1.51 3.14
CA SER A 96 -17.11 2.39 4.22
C SER A 96 -15.58 2.39 4.31
N PRO A 97 -14.89 3.37 3.70
CA PRO A 97 -13.45 3.54 3.88
C PRO A 97 -13.22 4.18 5.26
N GLY A 98 -13.29 3.36 6.31
CA GLY A 98 -13.05 3.80 7.68
C GLY A 98 -13.57 2.81 8.71
N GLY A 99 -12.67 2.01 9.27
CA GLY A 99 -12.92 1.27 10.51
C GLY A 99 -13.04 -0.25 10.35
N GLN A 100 -11.93 -0.93 10.13
CA GLN A 100 -11.79 -2.29 10.66
C GLN A 100 -11.09 -2.22 12.02
N SER A 101 -11.87 -1.92 13.06
CA SER A 101 -11.52 -2.36 14.41
C SER A 101 -11.99 -3.81 14.53
N THR A 102 -11.13 -4.76 14.17
CA THR A 102 -11.32 -6.15 14.55
C THR A 102 -11.19 -6.27 16.07
N SER A 103 -12.28 -6.05 16.79
CA SER A 103 -12.41 -6.49 18.17
C SER A 103 -12.53 -8.00 18.15
N ILE A 104 -11.42 -8.71 18.40
CA ILE A 104 -11.46 -10.14 18.72
C ILE A 104 -12.08 -10.24 20.12
N GLN A 105 -13.41 -10.35 20.19
CA GLN A 105 -14.08 -10.88 21.37
C GLN A 105 -13.97 -12.40 21.28
N GLN A 106 -13.00 -12.96 21.99
CA GLN A 106 -12.80 -14.39 22.09
C GLN A 106 -13.88 -14.98 23.01
N ASP A 107 -14.97 -15.48 22.42
CA ASP A 107 -15.94 -16.32 23.11
C ASP A 107 -15.23 -17.61 23.56
N THR A 108 -14.97 -17.69 24.86
CA THR A 108 -14.47 -18.92 25.50
C THR A 108 -15.67 -19.75 25.94
N PRO A 109 -15.82 -21.02 25.52
CA PRO A 109 -16.89 -21.87 26.02
C PRO A 109 -16.59 -22.32 27.45
N SER A 110 -17.65 -22.30 28.25
CA SER A 110 -17.75 -22.64 29.67
C SER A 110 -17.11 -23.98 30.06
N SER A 111 -16.35 -23.99 31.16
CA SER A 111 -16.10 -25.21 31.96
C SER A 111 -16.48 -24.97 33.43
N GLN A 112 -17.44 -25.76 33.91
CA GLN A 112 -18.00 -25.81 35.26
C GLN A 112 -17.01 -26.30 36.33
N SER A 113 -17.16 -25.78 37.56
CA SER A 113 -17.05 -26.43 38.90
C SER A 113 -16.73 -25.33 39.93
N SER A 114 -17.40 -25.06 41.05
CA SER A 114 -18.13 -25.85 42.06
C SER A 114 -18.96 -24.91 42.96
N PRO A 115 -19.88 -25.42 43.81
CA PRO A 115 -20.92 -24.62 44.46
C PRO A 115 -20.48 -23.89 45.74
N SER A 116 -21.21 -22.81 46.00
CA SER A 116 -21.20 -21.91 47.15
C SER A 116 -21.47 -22.58 48.51
N SER A 117 -20.62 -22.30 49.50
CA SER A 117 -20.89 -22.51 50.93
C SER A 117 -21.90 -21.48 51.44
N PRO A 118 -22.96 -21.86 52.18
CA PRO A 118 -23.71 -20.91 52.97
C PRO A 118 -23.14 -20.83 54.39
N SER A 119 -22.91 -19.60 54.87
CA SER A 119 -22.72 -19.31 56.28
C SER A 119 -24.01 -19.61 57.05
N SER A 120 -23.96 -20.52 58.02
CA SER A 120 -24.99 -20.61 59.06
C SER A 120 -24.44 -20.01 60.36
N SER A 121 -25.04 -18.89 60.75
CA SER A 121 -25.03 -18.34 62.10
C SER A 121 -25.84 -19.24 63.06
N ASN A 122 -25.38 -19.21 64.32
CA ASN A 122 -25.83 -19.90 65.54
C ASN A 122 -27.34 -19.84 65.87
N PRO A 123 -27.80 -20.63 66.87
CA PRO A 123 -27.69 -20.23 68.28
C PRO A 123 -26.74 -21.06 69.14
#